data_AF-V3ZIS0-F1
#
_entry.id   AF-V3ZIS0-F1
#
_cell.length_a   1.000
_cell.length_b   1.000
_cell.length_c   1.000
_cell.angle_alpha   90.00
_cell.angle_beta   90.00
_cell.angle_gamma   90.00
#
_symmetry.space_group_name_H-M   'P 1'
#
loop_
_entity.id
_entity.type
_entity.pdbx_description
1 polymer ?
#
loop_
_entity_poly.entity_id
_entity_poly.type
_entity_poly.pdbx_seq_one_letter_code
_entity_poly.pdbx_strand_id
1 'polypeptide(L)'
;FSVNRGEALLKKWNSIPDNVDILMTHTPPLGLYKFNLYYSHHVGCVDLLNTIQRRVQPQYHIYGHIHEGYGIRSDGTTTFINCAACTRHYRPDNLPVVFDYPIPK
;
A
#
# COMPACT_ATOMS: atom_id res chain seq x y z
N PHE A 1 1.62 -11.33 2.76
CA PHE A 1 2.65 -11.57 3.80
C PHE A 1 3.14 -12.98 3.88
N SER A 2 2.29 -13.96 3.62
CA SER A 2 2.56 -15.33 4.06
C SER A 2 2.80 -16.31 2.92
N VAL A 3 3.07 -15.80 1.71
CA VAL A 3 3.40 -16.63 0.54
C VAL A 3 4.59 -16.03 -0.20
N ASN A 4 5.37 -16.91 -0.81
CA ASN A 4 6.54 -16.52 -1.59
C ASN A 4 6.16 -15.66 -2.79
N ARG A 5 7.06 -14.76 -3.20
CA ARG A 5 6.94 -13.98 -4.44
C ARG A 5 6.78 -14.92 -5.65
N GLY A 6 6.15 -14.40 -6.70
CA GLY A 6 5.83 -15.17 -7.91
C GLY A 6 4.37 -15.60 -7.94
N GLU A 7 4.09 -16.73 -8.60
CA GLU A 7 2.73 -17.15 -8.95
C GLU A 7 1.78 -17.25 -7.73
N ALA A 8 2.27 -17.78 -6.61
CA ALA A 8 1.47 -17.93 -5.39
C ALA A 8 0.98 -16.58 -4.84
N LEU A 9 1.84 -15.56 -4.88
CA LEU A 9 1.49 -14.21 -4.46
C LEU A 9 0.59 -13.52 -5.49
N LEU A 10 0.87 -13.68 -6.79
CA LEU A 10 0.03 -13.15 -7.86
C LEU A 10 -1.40 -13.70 -7.80
N LYS A 11 -1.57 -15.00 -7.52
CA LYS A 11 -2.91 -15.60 -7.32
C LYS A 11 -3.71 -14.93 -6.20
N LYS A 12 -3.05 -14.48 -5.13
CA LYS A 12 -3.70 -13.73 -4.06
C LYS A 12 -4.12 -12.33 -4.50
N TRP A 13 -3.31 -11.66 -5.31
CA TRP A 13 -3.70 -10.35 -5.84
C TRP A 13 -4.79 -10.45 -6.91
N ASN A 14 -4.80 -11.53 -7.69
CA ASN A 14 -5.86 -11.81 -8.66
C ASN A 14 -7.20 -12.12 -8.02
N SER A 15 -7.26 -12.51 -6.73
CA SER A 15 -8.53 -12.72 -6.03
C SER A 15 -9.17 -11.41 -5.55
N ILE A 16 -8.52 -10.26 -5.71
CA ILE A 16 -9.11 -8.96 -5.39
C ILE A 16 -10.17 -8.63 -6.46
N PRO A 17 -11.42 -8.32 -6.10
CA PRO A 17 -12.46 -7.90 -7.05
C PRO A 17 -12.11 -6.62 -7.81
N ASP A 18 -12.73 -6.38 -8.96
CA ASP A 18 -12.47 -5.17 -9.77
C ASP A 18 -13.14 -3.90 -9.23
N ASN A 19 -14.25 -4.03 -8.48
CA ASN A 19 -15.05 -2.91 -7.98
C ASN A 19 -14.73 -2.56 -6.51
N VAL A 20 -13.45 -2.40 -6.19
CA VAL A 20 -13.00 -2.09 -4.83
C VAL A 20 -12.75 -0.59 -4.70
N ASP A 21 -13.48 0.08 -3.81
CA ASP A 21 -13.23 1.49 -3.50
C ASP A 21 -12.02 1.70 -2.59
N ILE A 22 -11.89 0.86 -1.56
CA ILE A 22 -10.84 0.93 -0.55
C ILE A 22 -10.18 -0.45 -0.45
N LEU A 23 -8.93 -0.53 -0.90
CA LEU A 23 -8.10 -1.71 -0.76
C LEU A 23 -7.26 -1.60 0.52
N MET A 24 -7.28 -2.63 1.36
CA MET A 24 -6.40 -2.71 2.54
C MET A 24 -5.47 -3.90 2.41
N THR A 25 -4.17 -3.65 2.54
CA THR A 25 -3.17 -4.71 2.62
C THR A 25 -2.09 -4.29 3.59
N HIS A 26 -1.55 -5.17 4.41
CA HIS A 26 -0.36 -4.76 5.16
C HIS A 26 0.83 -4.47 4.18
N THR A 27 0.89 -5.04 2.95
CA THR A 27 2.07 -5.05 2.05
C THR A 27 2.05 -3.79 1.22
N PRO A 28 3.12 -2.98 1.17
CA PRO A 28 3.15 -1.82 0.30
C PRO A 28 3.30 -2.25 -1.18
N PRO A 29 2.70 -1.50 -2.12
CA PRO A 29 3.02 -1.67 -3.52
C PRO A 29 4.46 -1.17 -3.77
N LEU A 30 5.11 -1.67 -4.82
CA LEU A 30 6.48 -1.27 -5.14
C LEU A 30 6.57 0.23 -5.46
N GLY A 31 7.71 0.85 -5.19
CA GLY A 31 8.06 2.15 -5.79
C GLY A 31 7.63 3.38 -5.01
N LEU A 32 6.68 3.24 -4.07
CA LEU A 32 6.23 4.35 -3.23
C LEU A 32 7.26 4.78 -2.17
N TYR A 33 8.25 3.96 -1.84
CA TYR A 33 9.32 4.34 -0.91
C TYR A 33 10.66 3.80 -1.38
N LYS A 34 11.72 4.57 -1.11
CA LYS A 34 13.10 4.10 -1.22
C LYS A 34 13.53 3.66 0.17
N PHE A 35 14.14 2.47 0.26
CA PHE A 35 14.51 1.85 1.54
C PHE A 35 15.53 2.68 2.32
N ASN A 36 16.34 3.49 1.63
CA ASN A 36 17.38 4.32 2.24
C ASN A 36 17.84 5.43 1.27
N LEU A 37 18.26 6.59 1.79
CA LEU A 37 19.00 7.60 1.04
C LEU A 37 20.34 7.07 0.50
N TYR A 38 20.91 6.04 1.14
CA TYR A 38 22.20 5.42 0.79
C TYR A 38 22.10 4.14 -0.06
N TYR A 39 20.94 3.47 -0.05
CA TYR A 39 20.70 2.25 -0.84
C TYR A 39 19.39 2.42 -1.60
N SER A 40 19.52 2.73 -2.88
CA SER A 40 18.47 3.07 -3.85
C SER A 40 17.59 1.89 -4.28
N HIS A 41 17.24 1.00 -3.36
CA HIS A 41 16.31 -0.10 -3.65
C HIS A 41 14.88 0.31 -3.28
N HIS A 42 13.98 0.16 -4.24
CA HIS A 42 12.55 0.26 -4.00
C HIS A 42 12.07 -1.01 -3.29
N VAL A 43 11.29 -0.82 -2.24
CA VAL A 43 10.64 -1.92 -1.51
C VAL A 43 9.17 -2.01 -1.87
N GLY A 44 8.61 -3.21 -1.65
CA GLY A 44 7.21 -3.52 -1.91
C GLY A 44 7.02 -4.62 -2.96
N CYS A 45 5.77 -4.76 -3.39
CA CYS A 45 5.33 -5.80 -4.32
C CYS A 45 4.94 -5.19 -5.67
N VAL A 46 5.64 -5.61 -6.74
CA VAL A 46 5.36 -5.15 -8.12
C VAL A 46 4.03 -5.70 -8.63
N ASP A 47 3.69 -6.94 -8.29
CA ASP A 47 2.42 -7.55 -8.69
C ASP A 47 1.23 -6.83 -8.07
N LEU A 48 1.38 -6.38 -6.81
CA LEU A 48 0.38 -5.57 -6.13
C LEU A 48 0.24 -4.19 -6.79
N LEU A 49 1.36 -3.51 -7.09
CA LEU A 49 1.33 -2.24 -7.80
C LEU A 49 0.61 -2.37 -9.16
N ASN A 50 0.96 -3.40 -9.94
CA ASN A 50 0.30 -3.66 -11.23
C ASN A 50 -1.18 -3.95 -11.06
N THR A 51 -1.56 -4.73 -10.04
CA THR A 51 -2.96 -5.04 -9.74
C THR A 51 -3.76 -3.77 -9.44
N ILE A 52 -3.20 -2.87 -8.63
CA ILE A 52 -3.82 -1.59 -8.27
C ILE A 52 -3.91 -0.68 -9.50
N GLN A 53 -2.80 -0.42 -10.18
CA GLN A 53 -2.76 0.61 -11.22
C GLN A 53 -3.44 0.20 -12.53
N ARG A 54 -3.47 -1.11 -12.85
CA ARG A 54 -3.93 -1.59 -14.15
C ARG A 54 -5.28 -2.29 -14.14
N ARG A 55 -5.77 -2.71 -12.96
CA ARG A 55 -6.99 -3.53 -12.88
C ARG A 55 -7.98 -3.00 -11.85
N VAL A 56 -7.61 -3.02 -10.58
CA VAL A 56 -8.55 -2.73 -9.49
C VAL A 56 -8.81 -1.23 -9.35
N GLN A 57 -7.77 -0.40 -9.53
CA GLN A 57 -7.82 1.06 -9.50
C GLN A 57 -8.69 1.63 -8.35
N PRO A 58 -8.46 1.20 -7.09
CA PRO A 58 -9.24 1.68 -5.97
C PRO A 58 -9.02 3.18 -5.75
N GLN A 59 -10.01 3.87 -5.19
CA GLN A 59 -9.85 5.27 -4.78
C GLN A 59 -8.81 5.39 -3.67
N TYR A 60 -8.75 4.41 -2.76
CA TYR A 60 -7.80 4.37 -1.65
C TYR A 60 -7.11 3.01 -1.54
N HIS A 61 -5.79 3.02 -1.37
CA HIS A 61 -5.01 1.85 -0.96
C HIS A 61 -4.33 2.14 0.39
N ILE A 62 -4.79 1.46 1.43
CA ILE A 62 -4.28 1.62 2.80
C ILE A 62 -3.35 0.45 3.14
N TYR A 63 -2.16 0.77 3.62
CA TYR A 63 -1.16 -0.21 4.00
C TYR A 63 -0.25 0.28 5.13
N GLY A 64 0.70 -0.56 5.55
CA GLY A 64 1.68 -0.22 6.57
C GLY A 64 3.05 -0.82 6.24
N HIS A 65 3.64 -1.48 7.24
CA HIS A 65 4.90 -2.25 7.14
C HIS A 65 6.18 -1.42 6.98
N ILE A 66 6.19 -0.40 6.13
CA ILE A 66 7.36 0.46 5.94
C ILE A 66 7.22 1.68 6.84
N HIS A 67 7.83 1.61 8.02
CA HIS A 67 7.66 2.60 9.10
C HIS A 67 8.14 4.01 8.68
N GLU A 68 9.20 4.07 7.88
CA GLU A 68 9.78 5.29 7.32
C GLU A 68 8.89 5.94 6.25
N GLY A 69 7.90 5.19 5.76
CA GLY A 69 7.02 5.62 4.69
C GLY A 69 5.70 6.21 5.16
N TYR A 70 5.49 6.42 6.46
CA TYR A 70 4.25 7.00 6.98
C TYR A 70 3.83 8.26 6.20
N GLY A 71 2.57 8.32 5.80
CA GLY A 71 2.01 9.46 5.04
C GLY A 71 1.18 9.06 3.83
N ILE A 72 0.80 10.07 3.04
CA ILE A 72 -0.16 9.97 1.94
C ILE A 72 0.52 10.32 0.61
N ARG A 73 0.22 9.57 -0.44
CA ARG A 73 0.69 9.77 -1.82
C ARG A 73 -0.46 9.52 -2.79
N SER A 74 -0.38 10.03 -4.01
CA SER A 74 -1.33 9.70 -5.08
C SER A 74 -0.59 9.57 -6.40
N ASP A 75 -1.10 8.70 -7.28
CA ASP A 75 -0.71 8.63 -8.69
C ASP A 75 -1.74 9.29 -9.63
N GLY A 76 -2.70 10.03 -9.06
CA GLY A 76 -3.80 10.67 -9.78
C GLY A 76 -5.06 9.81 -9.88
N THR A 77 -4.95 8.49 -9.68
CA THR A 77 -6.09 7.56 -9.68
C THR A 77 -6.35 7.01 -8.28
N THR A 78 -5.30 6.48 -7.64
CA THR A 78 -5.37 5.89 -6.31
C THR A 78 -4.66 6.77 -5.29
N THR A 79 -5.29 6.98 -4.14
CA THR A 79 -4.66 7.58 -2.96
C THR A 79 -4.06 6.48 -2.09
N PHE A 80 -2.74 6.48 -1.97
CA PHE A 80 -1.95 5.53 -1.18
C PHE A 80 -1.70 6.09 0.22
N ILE A 81 -2.16 5.37 1.24
CA ILE A 81 -2.05 5.77 2.65
C ILE A 81 -1.21 4.74 3.40
N ASN A 82 0.01 5.12 3.79
CA ASN A 82 0.81 4.34 4.71
C ASN A 82 0.50 4.77 6.15
N CYS A 83 -0.25 3.93 6.86
CA CYS A 83 -0.69 4.14 8.24
C CYS A 83 0.19 3.38 9.25
N ALA A 84 1.49 3.22 8.98
CA ALA A 84 2.41 2.64 9.96
C ALA A 84 2.43 3.49 11.23
N ALA A 85 1.78 3.01 12.30
CA ALA A 85 1.71 3.71 13.58
C ALA A 85 3.10 3.85 14.23
N CYS A 86 3.95 2.83 14.05
CA CYS A 86 5.29 2.82 14.59
C CYS A 86 6.28 3.51 13.65
N THR A 87 7.20 4.27 14.23
CA THR A 87 8.42 4.72 13.56
C THR A 87 9.43 3.59 13.44
N ARG A 88 10.55 3.84 12.76
CA ARG A 88 11.64 2.88 12.60
C ARG A 88 12.28 2.45 13.93
N HIS A 89 12.04 3.19 15.00
CA HIS A 89 12.47 2.86 16.37
C HIS A 89 11.41 2.09 17.17
N TYR A 90 10.37 1.56 16.49
CA TYR A 90 9.26 0.83 17.09
C TYR A 90 8.47 1.63 18.13
N ARG A 91 8.47 2.96 18.02
CA ARG A 91 7.66 3.85 18.84
C ARG A 91 6.38 4.24 18.11
N PRO A 92 5.20 4.14 18.74
CA PRO A 92 3.90 4.44 18.12
C PRO A 92 3.64 5.95 18.04
N ASP A 93 4.58 6.70 17.45
CA ASP A 93 4.56 8.17 17.46
C ASP A 93 3.83 8.76 16.24
N ASN A 94 3.57 7.94 15.20
CA ASN A 94 2.83 8.43 14.03
C ASN A 94 1.35 8.53 14.37
N LEU A 95 0.78 9.70 14.13
CA LEU A 95 -0.63 9.97 14.39
C LEU A 95 -1.54 9.12 13.49
N PRO A 96 -2.80 8.85 13.92
CA PRO A 96 -3.79 8.27 13.03
C PRO A 96 -4.02 9.14 11.79
N VAL A 97 -4.09 8.52 10.61
CA VAL A 97 -4.55 9.19 9.40
C VAL A 97 -6.07 9.09 9.35
N VAL A 98 -6.75 10.24 9.33
CA VAL A 98 -8.21 10.34 9.22
C VAL A 98 -8.55 10.92 7.85
N PHE A 99 -9.47 10.29 7.13
CA PHE A 99 -9.97 10.77 5.85
C PHE A 99 -11.46 10.44 5.71
N ASP A 100 -12.16 11.26 4.94
CA ASP A 100 -13.59 11.10 4.69
C ASP A 100 -13.82 10.24 3.45
N TYR A 101 -14.82 9.37 3.51
CA TYR A 101 -15.29 8.58 2.37
C TYR A 101 -16.81 8.73 2.25
N PRO A 102 -17.35 9.06 1.06
CA PRO A 102 -18.79 9.27 0.89
C PRO A 102 -19.56 7.97 1.13
N ILE A 103 -20.73 8.09 1.75
CA ILE A 103 -21.63 6.94 1.92
C ILE A 103 -22.23 6.59 0.55
N PRO A 104 -22.20 5.31 0.12
CA PRO A 104 -22.86 4.87 -1.09
C PRO A 104 -24.36 5.25 -1.06
N LYS A 105 -24.88 5.73 -2.19
CA LYS A 105 -26.31 6.02 -2.34
C LYS A 105 -27.12 4.76 -2.58
#